data_AF-A0A7D9M7T0-F1
#
_entry.id   AF-A0A7D9M7T0-F1
#
_cell.length_a   1.000
_cell.length_b   1.000
_cell.length_c   1.000
_cell.angle_alpha   90.00
_cell.angle_beta   90.00
_cell.angle_gamma   90.00
#
_symmetry.space_group_name_H-M   'P 1'
#
loop_
_entity.id
_entity.type
_entity.pdbx_description
1 polymer ?
#
loop_
_entity_poly.entity_id
_entity_poly.type
_entity_poly.pdbx_seq_one_letter_code
_entity_poly.pdbx_strand_id
1 'polypeptide(L)'
;TYSNLYNHPTLIKESSKKDSGEKRINLSKREGIPLGVLSDGKKNESPQGPGANQSEESQRPSASHVRSRGETAEVKKARKQLVKQERQTRRVEKKTNKLLFKEERKRQEKSQSASLVGQKIE
;
A
#
# COMPACT_ATOMS: atom_id res chain seq x y z
N THR A 1 55.38 29.49 24.61
CA THR A 1 54.50 30.07 23.57
C THR A 1 53.15 29.42 23.67
N TYR A 2 52.10 30.18 24.00
CA TYR A 2 50.75 29.63 24.14
C TYR A 2 50.11 29.49 22.76
N SER A 3 49.54 28.32 22.48
CA SER A 3 48.79 28.03 21.25
C SER A 3 47.34 28.48 21.43
N ASN A 4 46.91 29.53 20.72
CA ASN A 4 45.51 29.95 20.71
C ASN A 4 44.70 29.12 19.71
N LEU A 5 43.64 28.45 20.18
CA LEU A 5 42.68 27.67 19.37
C LEU A 5 41.77 28.54 18.48
N TYR A 6 42.15 29.79 18.20
CA TYR A 6 41.23 30.79 17.64
C TYR A 6 40.90 30.57 16.16
N ASN A 7 41.66 29.73 15.46
CA ASN A 7 41.46 29.47 14.03
C ASN A 7 41.50 27.96 13.75
N HIS A 8 40.34 27.31 13.83
CA HIS A 8 40.16 25.92 13.43
C HIS A 8 38.98 25.79 12.45
N PRO A 9 39.05 24.86 11.48
CA PRO A 9 37.97 24.66 10.52
C PRO A 9 36.69 24.21 11.20
N THR A 10 35.55 24.53 10.59
CA THR A 10 34.24 24.11 11.09
C THR A 10 34.03 22.61 10.88
N LEU A 11 33.68 21.91 11.95
CA LEU A 11 33.32 20.50 11.87
C LEU A 11 31.98 20.37 11.13
N ILE A 12 31.95 19.58 10.06
CA ILE A 12 30.71 19.21 9.38
C ILE A 12 29.88 18.40 10.38
N LYS A 13 28.78 18.98 10.85
CA LYS A 13 27.82 18.28 11.72
C LYS A 13 26.91 17.47 10.82
N GLU A 14 26.76 16.18 11.12
CA GLU A 14 25.62 15.45 10.60
C GLU A 14 24.36 16.22 11.00
N SER A 15 23.45 16.45 10.06
CA SER A 15 22.15 17.01 10.41
C SER A 15 21.49 16.03 11.37
N SER A 16 21.57 16.33 12.67
CA SER A 16 20.36 16.69 13.37
C SER A 16 19.12 15.99 12.86
N LYS A 17 18.74 14.83 13.37
CA LYS A 17 17.48 14.15 12.98
C LYS A 17 16.24 15.05 13.11
N LYS A 18 16.36 16.15 13.86
CA LYS A 18 15.37 17.21 14.08
C LYS A 18 15.53 18.41 13.13
N ASP A 19 16.72 18.61 12.56
CA ASP A 19 17.09 19.81 11.81
C ASP A 19 16.80 19.69 10.31
N SER A 20 16.58 18.47 9.79
CA SER A 20 16.26 18.24 8.37
C SER A 20 14.80 18.52 8.00
N GLY A 21 13.91 18.79 8.97
CA GLY A 21 12.49 19.06 8.72
C GLY A 21 11.67 17.86 8.17
N GLU A 22 12.32 16.77 7.80
CA GLU A 22 11.70 15.58 7.23
C GLU A 22 11.08 14.69 8.32
N LYS A 23 9.77 14.46 8.22
CA LYS A 23 9.07 13.54 9.12
C LYS A 23 9.53 12.11 8.83
N ARG A 24 10.19 11.49 9.81
CA ARG A 24 10.61 10.08 9.74
C ARG A 24 9.39 9.17 9.57
N ILE A 25 9.50 8.25 8.62
CA ILE A 25 8.52 7.17 8.47
C ILE A 25 8.70 6.22 9.64
N ASN A 26 7.69 6.12 10.52
CA ASN A 26 7.73 5.20 11.64
C ASN A 26 7.43 3.79 11.15
N LEU A 27 8.41 2.88 11.21
CA LEU A 27 8.24 1.49 10.81
C LEU A 27 7.82 0.61 12.00
N SER A 28 7.01 -0.41 11.73
CA SER A 28 6.71 -1.44 12.73
C SER A 28 7.97 -2.26 13.02
N LYS A 29 8.28 -2.47 14.31
CA LYS A 29 9.50 -3.19 14.72
C LYS A 29 9.55 -4.64 14.23
N ARG A 30 8.38 -5.25 14.02
CA ARG A 30 8.25 -6.66 13.65
C ARG A 30 8.31 -6.89 12.13
N GLU A 31 7.73 -5.99 11.34
CA GLU A 31 7.47 -6.25 9.92
C GLU A 31 8.11 -5.21 9.01
N GLY A 32 8.66 -4.12 9.56
CA GLY A 32 9.23 -3.04 8.78
C GLY A 32 8.20 -2.26 7.96
N ILE A 33 6.90 -2.45 8.22
CA ILE A 33 5.82 -1.77 7.49
C ILE A 33 5.60 -0.38 8.10
N PRO A 34 5.45 0.67 7.29
CA PRO A 34 5.24 2.01 7.79
C PRO A 34 3.87 2.18 8.47
N LEU A 35 3.89 2.69 9.70
CA LEU A 35 2.73 3.00 10.52
C LEU A 35 2.16 4.37 10.13
N GLY A 36 0.84 4.47 9.99
CA GLY A 36 0.15 5.75 9.75
C GLY A 36 0.17 6.25 8.30
N VAL A 37 0.58 5.41 7.34
CA VAL A 37 0.54 5.74 5.90
C VAL A 37 -0.83 5.42 5.28
N LEU A 38 -1.55 4.44 5.83
CA LEU A 38 -2.93 4.18 5.45
C LEU A 38 -3.80 5.26 6.09
N SER A 39 -4.36 6.14 5.27
CA SER A 39 -5.30 7.17 5.70
C SER A 39 -6.45 6.55 6.50
N ASP A 40 -6.93 7.27 7.53
CA ASP A 40 -8.00 6.86 8.47
C ASP A 40 -9.39 6.70 7.82
N GLY A 41 -9.47 6.07 6.65
CA GLY A 41 -10.70 5.93 5.88
C GLY A 41 -11.00 7.08 4.92
N LYS A 42 -10.16 8.13 4.88
CA LYS A 42 -10.20 9.07 3.76
C LYS A 42 -9.73 8.34 2.51
N LYS A 43 -10.61 8.18 1.53
CA LYS A 43 -10.20 7.80 0.17
C LYS A 43 -9.23 8.89 -0.27
N ASN A 44 -7.93 8.62 -0.21
CA ASN A 44 -7.01 9.44 -0.96
C ASN A 44 -7.41 9.19 -2.42
N GLU A 45 -7.99 10.20 -3.06
CA GLU A 45 -7.91 10.33 -4.51
C GLU A 45 -6.42 10.18 -4.79
N SER A 46 -6.01 9.03 -5.33
CA SER A 46 -4.60 8.76 -5.58
C SER A 46 -4.07 9.92 -6.41
N PRO A 47 -2.96 10.60 -6.03
CA PRO A 47 -2.27 11.41 -7.00
C PRO A 47 -1.86 10.41 -8.08
N GLN A 48 -2.47 10.55 -9.25
CA GLN A 48 -2.21 9.71 -10.40
C GLN A 48 -0.80 10.07 -10.88
N GLY A 49 0.21 9.57 -10.17
CA GLY A 49 1.59 9.69 -10.57
C GLY A 49 1.78 8.97 -11.91
N PRO A 50 2.58 9.52 -12.84
CA PRO A 50 2.68 9.04 -14.22
C PRO A 50 3.39 7.66 -14.37
N GLY A 51 3.38 6.81 -13.34
CA GLY A 51 4.04 5.50 -13.33
C GLY A 51 3.29 4.37 -12.60
N ALA A 52 2.12 4.62 -12.00
CA ALA A 52 1.38 3.60 -11.23
C ALA A 52 0.40 2.74 -12.07
N ASN A 53 0.51 2.79 -13.40
CA ASN A 53 -0.40 2.11 -14.34
C ASN A 53 0.25 0.92 -15.06
N GLN A 54 1.32 0.31 -14.52
CA GLN A 54 2.04 -0.76 -15.21
C GLN A 54 2.55 -1.85 -14.27
N SER A 55 1.64 -2.54 -13.58
CA SER A 55 1.96 -3.86 -13.04
C SER A 55 0.76 -4.80 -13.18
N GLU A 56 0.82 -5.58 -14.27
CA GLU A 56 0.41 -6.99 -14.37
C GLU A 56 -1.08 -7.40 -14.37
N GLU A 57 -2.08 -6.51 -14.47
CA GLU A 57 -3.47 -6.96 -14.63
C GLU A 57 -4.32 -6.03 -15.51
N SER A 58 -3.76 -5.64 -16.66
CA SER A 58 -4.56 -5.41 -17.86
C SER A 58 -5.03 -6.75 -18.47
N GLN A 59 -5.25 -7.77 -17.62
CA GLN A 59 -6.06 -8.95 -17.94
C GLN A 59 -7.51 -8.47 -18.06
N ARG A 60 -7.78 -7.75 -19.14
CA ARG A 60 -9.09 -7.72 -19.74
C ARG A 60 -9.54 -9.19 -19.83
N PRO A 61 -10.76 -9.55 -19.41
CA PRO A 61 -11.24 -10.90 -19.65
C PRO A 61 -11.10 -11.21 -21.13
N SER A 62 -10.22 -12.16 -21.45
CA SER A 62 -9.96 -12.59 -22.82
C SER A 62 -11.13 -13.38 -23.41
N ALA A 63 -12.20 -13.58 -22.63
CA ALA A 63 -13.50 -14.02 -23.12
C ALA A 63 -14.18 -12.89 -23.91
N SER A 64 -13.58 -12.55 -25.04
CA SER A 64 -14.08 -11.85 -26.22
C SER A 64 -15.45 -11.16 -26.04
N HIS A 65 -15.42 -9.83 -26.05
CA HIS A 65 -16.63 -8.99 -26.07
C HIS A 65 -17.53 -9.25 -27.29
N VAL A 66 -17.04 -10.02 -28.28
CA VAL A 66 -17.77 -10.33 -29.51
C VAL A 66 -18.30 -11.76 -29.46
N ARG A 67 -19.63 -11.89 -29.38
CA ARG A 67 -20.33 -13.15 -29.61
C ARG A 67 -20.12 -13.58 -31.07
N SER A 68 -19.69 -14.82 -31.30
CA SER A 68 -19.68 -15.38 -32.67
C SER A 68 -21.11 -15.60 -33.16
N ARG A 69 -21.41 -15.12 -34.37
CA ARG A 69 -22.69 -15.42 -35.03
C ARG A 69 -22.61 -16.87 -35.54
N GLY A 70 -23.47 -17.75 -35.00
CA GLY A 70 -23.50 -19.17 -35.37
C GLY A 70 -22.94 -20.16 -34.33
N GLU A 71 -22.71 -19.75 -33.07
CA GLU A 71 -22.28 -20.69 -32.01
C GLU A 71 -23.29 -21.84 -31.81
N THR A 72 -22.79 -23.07 -31.66
CA THR A 72 -23.62 -24.24 -31.25
C THR A 72 -24.09 -24.07 -29.81
N ALA A 73 -25.14 -24.82 -29.42
CA ALA A 73 -25.71 -24.73 -28.07
C ALA A 73 -24.69 -25.07 -26.96
N GLU A 74 -23.80 -26.02 -27.22
CA GLU A 74 -22.75 -26.44 -26.30
C GLU A 74 -21.68 -25.36 -26.10
N VAL A 75 -21.20 -24.76 -27.19
CA VAL A 75 -20.24 -23.65 -27.16
C VAL A 75 -20.83 -22.45 -26.42
N LYS A 76 -22.12 -22.14 -26.66
CA LYS A 76 -22.85 -21.09 -25.92
C LYS A 76 -22.91 -21.38 -24.41
N LYS A 77 -23.13 -22.63 -24.02
CA LYS A 77 -23.18 -23.05 -22.61
C LYS A 77 -21.81 -22.91 -21.96
N ALA A 78 -20.75 -23.41 -22.61
CA ALA A 78 -19.38 -23.31 -22.12
C ALA A 78 -18.95 -21.84 -21.94
N ARG A 79 -19.25 -20.97 -22.91
CA ARG A 79 -18.97 -19.53 -22.83
C ARG A 79 -19.65 -18.87 -21.64
N LYS A 80 -20.94 -19.16 -21.42
CA LYS A 80 -21.69 -18.63 -20.27
C LYS A 80 -21.16 -19.15 -18.94
N GLN A 81 -20.76 -20.42 -18.89
CA GLN A 81 -20.16 -21.01 -17.70
C GLN A 81 -18.84 -20.35 -17.34
N LEU A 82 -17.96 -20.11 -18.32
CA LEU A 82 -16.69 -19.42 -18.14
C LEU A 82 -16.90 -18.02 -17.53
N VAL A 83 -17.79 -17.21 -18.11
CA VAL A 83 -18.12 -15.87 -17.57
C VAL A 83 -18.69 -15.94 -16.15
N LYS A 84 -19.50 -16.97 -15.85
CA LYS A 84 -20.07 -17.15 -14.51
C LYS A 84 -18.98 -17.51 -13.50
N GLN A 85 -18.06 -18.40 -13.85
CA GLN A 85 -16.93 -18.79 -13.02
C GLN A 85 -16.00 -17.60 -12.77
N GLU A 86 -15.64 -16.85 -13.80
CA GLU A 86 -14.80 -15.64 -13.68
C GLU A 86 -15.44 -14.59 -12.76
N ARG A 87 -16.75 -14.35 -12.89
CA ARG A 87 -17.46 -13.44 -11.98
C ARG A 87 -17.46 -13.95 -10.54
N GLN A 88 -17.49 -15.27 -10.35
CA GLN A 88 -17.44 -15.89 -9.04
C GLN A 88 -16.04 -15.76 -8.42
N THR A 89 -14.97 -16.07 -9.16
CA THR A 89 -13.58 -15.90 -8.70
C THR A 89 -13.32 -14.45 -8.31
N ARG A 90 -13.71 -13.50 -9.17
CA ARG A 90 -13.57 -12.06 -8.88
C ARG A 90 -14.34 -11.60 -7.63
N ARG A 91 -15.52 -12.17 -7.36
CA ARG A 91 -16.28 -11.88 -6.13
C ARG A 91 -15.56 -12.41 -4.89
N VAL A 92 -14.96 -13.59 -4.98
CA VAL A 92 -14.18 -14.19 -3.90
C VAL A 92 -12.92 -13.37 -3.65
N GLU A 93 -12.14 -13.05 -4.68
CA GLU A 93 -10.94 -12.19 -4.59
C GLU A 93 -11.25 -10.82 -3.99
N LYS A 94 -12.32 -10.16 -4.45
CA LYS A 94 -12.75 -8.89 -3.86
C LYS A 94 -13.08 -9.04 -2.38
N LYS A 95 -13.70 -10.15 -1.98
CA LYS A 95 -14.06 -10.42 -0.58
C LYS A 95 -12.82 -10.70 0.26
N THR A 96 -11.90 -11.55 -0.22
CA THR A 96 -10.66 -11.86 0.49
C THR A 96 -9.81 -10.61 0.64
N ASN A 97 -9.61 -9.83 -0.42
CA ASN A 97 -8.87 -8.57 -0.35
C ASN A 97 -9.51 -7.59 0.64
N LYS A 98 -10.84 -7.42 0.59
CA LYS A 98 -11.54 -6.56 1.54
C LYS A 98 -11.34 -7.00 3.00
N LEU A 99 -11.32 -8.31 3.26
CA LEU A 99 -11.06 -8.85 4.59
C LEU A 99 -9.61 -8.63 5.02
N LEU A 100 -8.64 -8.92 4.15
CA LEU A 100 -7.22 -8.69 4.40
C LEU A 100 -6.93 -7.23 4.77
N PHE A 101 -7.44 -6.27 3.99
CA PHE A 101 -7.28 -4.84 4.30
C PHE A 101 -7.97 -4.43 5.61
N LYS A 102 -9.10 -5.06 5.95
CA LYS A 102 -9.81 -4.79 7.21
C LYS A 102 -9.02 -5.30 8.42
N GLU A 103 -8.46 -6.49 8.33
CA GLU A 103 -7.62 -7.08 9.38
C GLU A 103 -6.33 -6.28 9.56
N GLU A 104 -5.71 -5.88 8.45
CA GLU A 104 -4.50 -5.06 8.46
C GLU A 104 -4.74 -3.72 9.16
N ARG A 105 -5.85 -3.05 8.82
CA ARG A 105 -6.25 -1.81 9.49
C ARG A 105 -6.37 -2.00 11.00
N LYS A 106 -7.07 -3.06 11.44
CA LYS A 106 -7.23 -3.37 12.87
C LYS A 106 -5.89 -3.62 13.55
N ARG A 107 -4.93 -4.25 12.86
CA ARG A 107 -3.58 -4.48 13.38
C ARG A 107 -2.80 -3.18 13.55
N GLN A 108 -2.92 -2.26 12.60
CA GLN A 108 -2.27 -0.95 12.66
C GLN A 108 -2.87 -0.07 13.76
N GLU A 109 -4.20 -0.01 13.88
CA GLU A 109 -4.89 0.72 14.96
C GLU A 109 -4.41 0.25 16.34
N LYS A 110 -4.27 -1.07 16.54
CA LYS A 110 -3.73 -1.65 17.78
C LYS A 110 -2.27 -1.29 18.03
N SER A 111 -1.44 -1.33 16.99
CA SER A 111 -0.01 -1.04 17.10
C SER A 111 0.24 0.44 17.38
N GLN A 112 -0.55 1.32 16.75
CA GLN A 112 -0.54 2.76 17.00
C GLN A 112 -1.04 3.07 18.42
N SER A 113 -2.15 2.49 18.86
CA SER A 113 -2.65 2.71 20.23
C SER A 113 -1.67 2.23 21.30
N ALA A 114 -1.03 1.07 21.10
CA ALA A 114 0.04 0.58 21.98
C ALA A 114 1.25 1.52 22.01
N SER A 115 1.63 2.11 20.87
CA SER A 115 2.74 3.09 20.82
C SER A 115 2.44 4.39 21.57
N LEU A 116 1.17 4.81 21.64
CA LEU A 116 0.75 6.00 22.40
C LEU A 116 0.76 5.76 23.92
N VAL A 117 0.48 4.53 24.37
CA VAL A 117 0.52 4.17 25.80
C VAL A 117 1.96 4.16 26.33
N GLY A 118 2.93 3.72 25.53
CA GLY A 118 4.34 3.70 25.90
C GLY A 118 5.02 5.08 25.98
N GLN A 119 4.40 6.14 25.46
CA GLN A 119 4.92 7.52 25.53
C GLN A 119 4.42 8.31 26.77
N LYS A 120 3.51 7.75 27.56
CA LYS A 120 2.94 8.41 28.75
C LYS A 120 3.65 8.09 30.07
N ILE A 121 4.76 7.36 30.02
CA ILE A 121 5.59 7.03 31.18
C ILE A 121 6.97 7.64 30.93
N GLU A 122 7.06 8.97 31.01
CA GLU A 122 8.29 9.74 31.22
C GLU A 122 7.89 11.15 31.70
#